data_AF-A0A8B6D0X1-F1
#
_entry.id   AF-A0A8B6D0X1-F1
#
_cell.length_a   1.000
_cell.length_b   1.000
_cell.length_c   1.000
_cell.angle_alpha   90.00
_cell.angle_beta   90.00
_cell.angle_gamma   90.00
#
_symmetry.space_group_name_H-M   'P 1'
#
loop_
_entity.id
_entity.type
_entity.pdbx_description
1 polymer ?
#
loop_
_entity_poly.entity_id
_entity_poly.type
_entity_poly.pdbx_seq_one_letter_code
_entity_poly.pdbx_strand_id
1 'polypeptide(L)' 'MSFPAEIAATSLRPDIVIWSPGTRQAVLLELTVPWEDRIEEAYERKMAKYQQLVEDCKQRDGGRGVWQ' A
#
# COMPACT_ATOMS: atom_id res chain seq x y z
N MET A 1 7.85 -4.15 -11.25
CA MET A 1 7.01 -2.95 -11.03
C MET A 1 7.74 -2.01 -10.08
N SER A 2 7.75 -0.71 -10.36
CA SER A 2 8.29 0.32 -9.46
C SER A 2 7.12 1.06 -8.82
N PHE A 3 7.18 1.29 -7.51
CA PHE A 3 6.20 2.17 -6.85
C PHE A 3 6.40 3.61 -7.39
N PRO A 4 5.31 4.37 -7.65
CA PRO A 4 5.44 5.73 -8.18
C PRO A 4 6.21 6.65 -7.22
N ALA A 5 7.35 7.18 -7.69
CA ALA A 5 8.21 8.03 -6.87
C ALA A 5 7.56 9.37 -6.48
N GLU A 6 6.57 9.83 -7.25
CA GLU A 6 5.74 10.99 -6.93
C GLU A 6 4.89 10.80 -5.66
N ILE A 7 4.66 9.56 -5.24
CA ILE A 7 3.97 9.22 -3.99
C ILE A 7 5.00 9.07 -2.87
N ALA A 8 5.90 8.09 -2.99
CA ALA A 8 6.93 7.79 -2.00
C ALA A 8 8.07 6.98 -2.63
N ALA A 9 9.28 7.14 -2.09
CA ALA A 9 10.39 6.24 -2.41
C ALA A 9 10.31 5.01 -1.49
N THR A 10 10.17 3.82 -2.06
CA THR A 10 10.11 2.57 -1.30
C THR A 10 10.71 1.41 -2.09
N SER A 11 11.27 0.44 -1.37
CA SER A 11 11.71 -0.85 -1.94
C SER A 11 10.59 -1.89 -1.94
N LEU A 12 9.44 -1.60 -1.32
CA LEU A 12 8.28 -2.47 -1.31
C LEU A 12 7.65 -2.56 -2.71
N ARG A 13 7.10 -3.74 -3.01
CA ARG A 13 6.53 -4.06 -4.32
C ARG A 13 5.20 -4.79 -4.15
N PRO A 14 4.09 -4.05 -4.01
CA PRO A 14 2.75 -4.63 -4.12
C PRO A 14 2.57 -5.27 -5.50
N ASP A 15 1.67 -6.26 -5.59
CA ASP A 15 1.36 -6.90 -6.87
C ASP A 15 0.73 -5.91 -7.85
N ILE A 16 -0.15 -5.03 -7.35
CA ILE A 16 -0.80 -3.98 -8.14
C ILE A 16 -0.83 -2.68 -7.32
N VAL A 17 -0.56 -1.56 -8.00
CA VAL A 17 -0.71 -0.21 -7.47
C VAL A 17 -1.58 0.57 -8.43
N ILE A 18 -2.69 1.12 -7.93
CA ILE A 18 -3.56 2.03 -8.66
C ILE A 18 -3.33 3.43 -8.09
N TRP A 19 -2.95 4.38 -8.93
CA TRP A 19 -2.71 5.77 -8.54
C TRP A 19 -3.51 6.73 -9.41
N SER A 20 -4.21 7.66 -8.74
CA SER A 20 -4.92 8.77 -9.38
C SER A 20 -4.24 10.09 -9.00
N PRO A 21 -3.45 10.70 -9.90
CA PRO A 21 -2.81 11.99 -9.64
C PRO A 21 -3.83 13.12 -9.36
N GLY A 22 -5.00 13.07 -10.02
CA GLY A 22 -6.02 14.11 -9.91
C GLY A 22 -6.71 14.15 -8.54
N THR A 23 -6.96 12.98 -7.94
CA THR A 23 -7.57 12.87 -6.60
C THR A 23 -6.54 12.62 -5.50
N ARG A 24 -5.27 12.38 -5.86
CA ARG A 24 -4.18 12.00 -4.95
C ARG A 24 -4.53 10.77 -4.11
N GLN A 25 -5.10 9.75 -4.76
CA GLN A 25 -5.50 8.51 -4.11
C GLN A 25 -4.68 7.35 -4.65
N ALA A 26 -4.14 6.54 -3.74
CA ALA A 26 -3.48 5.28 -4.07
C ALA A 26 -4.20 4.10 -3.41
N VAL A 27 -4.29 3.00 -4.16
CA VAL A 27 -4.74 1.70 -3.65
C VAL A 27 -3.63 0.70 -3.89
N LEU A 28 -3.16 0.07 -2.81
CA LEU A 28 -2.18 -1.02 -2.86
C LEU A 28 -2.94 -2.35 -2.78
N LEU A 29 -2.76 -3.19 -3.81
CA LEU A 29 -3.38 -4.51 -3.84
C LEU A 29 -2.28 -5.56 -3.81
N GLU A 30 -2.51 -6.55 -2.94
CA GLU A 30 -1.60 -7.64 -2.68
C GLU A 30 -2.38 -8.95 -2.76
N LEU A 31 -1.91 -9.86 -3.60
CA LEU A 31 -2.47 -11.18 -3.77
C LEU A 31 -1.78 -12.16 -2.81
N THR A 32 -2.53 -13.14 -2.31
CA THR A 32 -1.96 -14.28 -1.60
C THR A 32 -2.93 -15.43 -1.55
N VAL A 33 -2.34 -16.62 -1.57
CA VAL A 33 -3.05 -17.89 -1.39
C VAL A 33 -2.58 -18.46 -0.05
N PRO A 34 -3.19 -18.05 1.07
CA PRO A 34 -2.86 -18.63 2.37
C PRO A 34 -3.46 -20.04 2.47
N TRP A 35 -2.90 -20.84 3.38
CA TRP A 35 -3.62 -22.02 3.88
C TRP A 35 -4.85 -21.55 4.67
N GLU A 36 -5.95 -22.32 4.65
CA GLU A 36 -7.25 -21.91 5.23
C GLU A 36 -7.14 -21.45 6.68
N ASP A 37 -6.40 -22.20 7.51
CA ASP A 37 -6.18 -21.87 8.93
C ASP A 37 -5.35 -20.59 9.16
N ARG A 38 -4.71 -20.06 8.12
CA ARG A 38 -3.74 -18.96 8.21
C ARG A 38 -4.16 -17.72 7.43
N ILE A 39 -5.42 -17.62 7.05
CA ILE A 39 -5.95 -16.47 6.30
C ILE A 39 -5.73 -15.17 7.11
N GLU A 40 -6.10 -15.16 8.39
CA GLU A 40 -6.04 -13.97 9.25
C GLU A 40 -4.58 -13.56 9.53
N GLU A 41 -3.71 -14.49 9.91
CA GLU A 41 -2.27 -14.23 10.07
C GLU A 41 -1.63 -13.65 8.79
N ALA A 42 -1.99 -14.21 7.62
CA ALA A 42 -1.45 -13.76 6.35
C ALA A 42 -1.94 -12.34 6.01
N TYR A 43 -3.19 -12.02 6.34
CA TYR A 43 -3.77 -10.70 6.19
C TYR A 43 -3.08 -9.68 7.11
N GLU A 44 -3.00 -9.95 8.41
CA GLU A 44 -2.36 -9.05 9.39
C GLU A 44 -0.90 -8.78 9.05
N ARG A 45 -0.14 -9.81 8.70
CA ARG A 45 1.26 -9.67 8.31
C ARG A 45 1.44 -8.78 7.09
N LYS A 46 0.53 -8.86 6.10
CA LYS A 46 0.56 -8.00 4.92
C LYS A 46 0.15 -6.57 5.24
N MET A 47 -0.88 -6.38 6.06
CA MET A 47 -1.27 -5.04 6.53
C MET A 47 -0.12 -4.36 7.27
N ALA A 48 0.52 -5.06 8.19
CA ALA A 48 1.68 -4.55 8.92
C ALA A 48 2.87 -4.18 8.01
N LYS A 49 3.11 -4.96 6.94
CA LYS A 49 4.17 -4.68 5.95
C LYS A 49 4.01 -3.33 5.26
N TYR A 50 2.77 -2.92 4.97
CA TYR A 50 2.48 -1.69 4.21
C TYR A 50 2.05 -0.50 5.07
N GLN A 51 1.77 -0.71 6.36
CA GLN A 51 1.29 0.34 7.26
C GLN A 51 2.22 1.56 7.32
N GLN A 52 3.53 1.35 7.42
CA GLN A 52 4.48 2.47 7.44
C GLN A 52 4.49 3.24 6.13
N LEU A 53 4.39 2.54 4.99
CA LEU A 53 4.34 3.19 3.67
C LEU A 53 3.08 4.06 3.53
N VAL A 54 1.92 3.57 3.99
CA VAL A 54 0.67 4.35 3.99
C VAL A 54 0.81 5.61 4.84
N GLU A 55 1.46 5.52 6.00
CA GLU A 55 1.69 6.67 6.88
C GLU A 55 2.66 7.69 6.26
N ASP A 56 3.76 7.23 5.67
CA ASP A 56 4.72 8.08 4.98
C ASP A 56 4.05 8.86 3.83
N CYS A 57 3.16 8.19 3.08
CA CYS A 57 2.36 8.82 2.03
C CYS A 57 1.40 9.88 2.58
N LYS A 58 0.67 9.57 3.66
CA LYS A 58 -0.23 10.53 4.34
C LYS A 58 0.51 11.78 4.79
N GLN A 59 1.68 11.63 5.39
CA GLN A 59 2.51 12.74 5.89
C GLN A 59 3.01 13.62 4.75
N ARG A 60 3.54 13.03 3.68
CA ARG A 60 4.00 13.77 2.48
C ARG A 60 2.86 14.53 1.81
N ASP A 61 1.68 13.95 1.80
CA ASP A 61 0.52 14.54 1.16
C ASP A 61 -0.10 15.70 1.96
N GLY A 62 0.21 15.77 3.26
CA GLY A 62 -0.41 16.65 4.24
C GLY A 62 -1.84 16.22 4.62
N GLY A 63 -2.13 14.92 4.53
CA GLY A 63 -3.44 14.33 4.85
C GLY A 63 -4.57 14.64 3.86
N ARG A 64 -4.27 15.15 2.66
CA ARG A 64 -5.30 15.54 1.67
C ARG A 64 -5.76 14.38 0.78
N GLY A 65 -4.87 13.41 0.56
CA GLY A 65 -5.10 12.20 -0.21
C GLY A 65 -5.68 11.06 0.63
N VAL A 66 -6.35 10.13 -0.04
CA VAL A 66 -6.84 8.89 0.57
C VAL A 66 -5.86 7.76 0.24
N TRP A 67 -5.34 7.12 1.29
CA TRP A 67 -4.29 6.11 1.20
C TRP A 67 -4.79 4.82 1.85
N GLN A 68 -4.98 3.77 1.03
CA GLN A 68 -5.62 2.50 1.40
C GLN A 68 -4.72 1.32 1.03
#